data_AF-A0A6A6FH09-F1
#
_entry.id   AF-A0A6A6FH09-F1
#
_cell.length_a   1.000
_cell.length_b   1.000
_cell.length_c   1.000
_cell.angle_alpha   90.00
_cell.angle_beta   90.00
_cell.angle_gamma   90.00
#
_symmetry.space_group_name_H-M   'P 1'
#
loop_
_entity.id
_entity.type
_entity.pdbx_description
1 polymer ?
#
loop_
_entity_poly.entity_id
_entity_poly.type
_entity_poly.pdbx_seq_one_letter_code
_entity_poly.pdbx_strand_id
1 'polypeptide(L)'
;MVEQTLFFLVPVSSPQNFLDCVARAAEKRCHMQDVVSRAGAFARNTWAQRRTSSLKPTPPSIHHAARRAFSATRPNAKDHHFDTLKFVQRLQQEGFTEEQSRAMMVVLSDVIEESIQNLTRTMVLREDQEKATYTQKVDFAKLRSELLSADSTESSLTRASHERLSNELTKLNNRLRDEVQRTQASVRLDLNLEKGRIREEANSQDLKIKETETRIEQESAALRERLEAVKFSTLQWLMGVCTGTAAIILGVWRLLM
;
A
#
# COMPACT_ATOMS: atom_id res chain seq x y z
N MET A 1 -27.11 -34.99 4.70
CA MET A 1 -25.99 -35.13 3.74
C MET A 1 -25.28 -33.78 3.72
N VAL A 2 -24.45 -33.47 4.73
CA VAL A 2 -23.07 -33.92 4.97
C VAL A 2 -22.08 -33.27 3.99
N GLU A 3 -21.13 -32.55 4.60
CA GLU A 3 -19.88 -31.97 4.11
C GLU A 3 -19.17 -32.67 2.94
N GLN A 4 -18.37 -31.90 2.17
CA GLN A 4 -16.94 -32.22 2.00
C GLN A 4 -16.14 -31.06 1.36
N THR A 5 -15.56 -30.27 2.26
CA THR A 5 -14.17 -29.81 2.34
C THR A 5 -13.20 -30.54 1.40
N LEU A 6 -12.62 -29.82 0.42
CA LEU A 6 -11.52 -30.32 -0.42
C LEU A 6 -10.19 -29.81 0.14
N PHE A 7 -9.58 -30.67 0.96
CA PHE A 7 -8.21 -30.57 1.47
C PHE A 7 -7.24 -30.88 0.31
N PHE A 8 -6.41 -29.91 -0.09
CA PHE A 8 -5.22 -30.19 -0.88
C PHE A 8 -4.11 -30.68 0.06
N LEU A 9 -3.81 -31.98 0.00
CA LEU A 9 -2.61 -32.57 0.56
C LEU A 9 -1.38 -32.13 -0.26
N VAL A 10 -0.40 -31.52 0.40
CA VAL A 10 1.00 -31.53 -0.02
C VAL A 10 1.78 -32.28 1.07
N PRO A 11 2.52 -33.35 0.74
CA PRO A 11 3.33 -34.08 1.71
C PRO A 11 4.71 -33.43 1.80
N VAL A 12 5.14 -33.01 2.99
CA VAL A 12 6.54 -32.69 3.24
C VAL A 12 6.96 -33.25 4.60
N SER A 13 7.81 -34.26 4.49
CA SER A 13 8.60 -34.87 5.54
C SER A 13 9.51 -33.87 6.27
N SER A 14 9.84 -34.21 7.52
CA SER A 14 10.88 -33.68 8.41
C SER A 14 10.45 -32.70 9.52
N PRO A 15 10.65 -33.07 10.81
CA PRO A 15 10.21 -32.29 11.98
C PRO A 15 10.96 -30.98 12.24
N GLN A 16 11.99 -30.63 11.46
CA GLN A 16 12.73 -29.37 11.60
C GLN A 16 12.06 -28.18 10.88
N ASN A 17 11.29 -28.42 9.82
CA ASN A 17 10.65 -27.35 9.03
C ASN A 17 9.43 -26.72 9.72
N PHE A 18 8.83 -27.41 10.69
CA PHE A 18 7.63 -26.93 11.39
C PHE A 18 7.96 -25.85 12.43
N LEU A 19 9.05 -26.02 13.17
CA LEU A 19 9.54 -25.02 14.13
C LEU A 19 10.00 -23.73 13.43
N ASP A 20 10.63 -23.85 12.27
CA ASP A 20 11.05 -22.71 11.44
C ASP A 20 9.87 -21.93 10.83
N CYS A 21 8.78 -22.63 10.48
CA CYS A 21 7.57 -22.01 9.95
C CYS A 21 6.79 -21.27 11.06
N VAL A 22 6.70 -21.85 12.26
CA VAL A 22 6.09 -21.20 13.43
C VAL A 22 6.91 -19.99 13.90
N ALA A 23 8.25 -20.09 13.89
CA ALA A 23 9.13 -18.97 14.22
C ALA A 23 8.97 -17.80 13.24
N ARG A 24 8.94 -18.07 11.92
CA ARG A 24 8.71 -17.03 10.90
C ARG A 24 7.29 -16.44 10.93
N ALA A 25 6.29 -17.22 11.34
CA ALA A 25 4.93 -16.73 11.52
C ALA A 25 4.79 -15.81 12.77
N ALA A 26 5.54 -16.09 13.84
CA ALA A 26 5.60 -15.23 15.03
C ALA A 26 6.30 -13.89 14.74
N GLU A 27 7.39 -13.91 13.97
CA GLU A 27 8.13 -12.71 13.59
C GLU A 27 7.30 -11.76 12.69
N LYS A 28 6.54 -12.31 11.73
CA LYS A 28 5.60 -11.53 10.91
C LYS A 28 4.44 -10.94 11.72
N ARG A 29 4.01 -11.59 12.80
CA ARG A 29 2.94 -11.09 13.68
C ARG A 29 3.44 -9.93 14.58
N CYS A 30 4.67 -10.00 15.09
CA CYS A 30 5.32 -8.89 15.80
C CYS A 30 5.48 -7.67 14.90
N HIS A 31 5.98 -7.85 13.67
CA HIS A 31 6.23 -6.74 12.76
C HIS A 31 4.93 -6.04 12.32
N MET A 32 3.80 -6.75 12.24
CA MET A 32 2.50 -6.16 11.91
C MET A 32 1.88 -5.43 13.12
N GLN A 33 2.06 -5.93 14.35
CA GLN A 33 1.65 -5.22 15.57
C GLN A 33 2.46 -3.93 15.80
N ASP A 34 3.73 -3.91 15.41
CA ASP A 34 4.60 -2.72 15.52
C ASP A 34 4.21 -1.62 14.51
N VAL A 35 3.85 -2.01 13.27
CA VAL A 35 3.36 -1.07 12.25
C VAL A 35 2.01 -0.48 12.64
N VAL A 36 1.09 -1.28 13.18
CA VAL A 36 -0.23 -0.80 13.67
C VAL A 36 -0.05 0.11 14.90
N SER A 37 0.87 -0.22 15.81
CA SER A 37 1.16 0.61 16.99
C SER A 37 1.82 1.95 16.62
N ARG A 38 2.76 1.95 15.66
CA ARG A 38 3.40 3.18 15.15
C ARG A 38 2.43 4.05 14.35
N ALA A 39 1.53 3.46 13.55
CA ALA A 39 0.46 4.18 12.87
C ALA A 39 -0.53 4.81 13.86
N GLY A 40 -0.90 4.08 14.92
CA GLY A 40 -1.75 4.59 16.00
C GLY A 40 -1.10 5.73 16.79
N ALA A 41 0.22 5.67 17.02
CA ALA A 41 0.97 6.74 17.69
C ALA A 41 1.08 8.02 16.84
N PHE A 42 1.30 7.88 15.52
CA PHE A 42 1.33 9.02 14.59
C PHE A 42 -0.02 9.72 14.48
N ALA A 43 -1.12 8.96 14.43
CA ALA A 43 -2.46 9.52 14.48
C ALA A 43 -2.66 10.31 15.79
N ARG A 44 -2.42 9.71 16.96
CA ARG A 44 -2.62 10.40 18.25
C ARG A 44 -1.83 11.71 18.38
N ASN A 45 -0.59 11.75 17.90
CA ASN A 45 0.25 12.95 18.00
C ASN A 45 -0.21 14.08 17.05
N THR A 46 -0.70 13.74 15.86
CA THR A 46 -1.22 14.75 14.89
C THR A 46 -2.55 15.38 15.35
N TRP A 47 -3.42 14.62 16.02
CA TRP A 47 -4.64 15.16 16.65
C TRP A 47 -4.34 16.02 17.89
N ALA A 48 -3.26 15.74 18.64
CA ALA A 48 -2.83 16.56 19.77
C ALA A 48 -2.24 17.92 19.32
N GLN A 49 -1.46 17.94 18.24
CA GLN A 49 -0.84 19.15 17.68
C GLN A 49 -1.86 20.13 17.05
N ARG A 50 -3.00 19.64 16.55
CA ARG A 50 -4.10 20.52 16.07
C ARG A 50 -4.88 21.19 17.20
N ARG A 51 -4.91 20.62 18.40
CA ARG A 51 -5.57 21.26 19.56
C ARG A 51 -4.76 22.42 20.15
N THR A 52 -3.43 22.39 20.05
CA THR A 52 -2.56 23.43 20.62
C THR A 52 -2.34 24.61 19.69
N SER A 53 -2.58 24.45 18.38
CA SER A 53 -2.44 25.52 17.37
C SER A 53 -3.68 26.43 17.25
N SER A 54 -4.77 26.14 17.97
CA SER A 54 -5.97 26.98 18.03
C SER A 54 -6.06 27.84 19.31
N LEU A 55 -4.94 28.08 20.01
CA LEU A 55 -4.85 29.17 20.97
C LEU A 55 -4.72 30.48 20.18
N LYS A 56 -5.86 31.10 19.88
CA LYS A 56 -5.90 32.48 19.37
C LYS A 56 -5.13 33.40 20.33
N PRO A 57 -4.34 34.36 19.82
CA PRO A 57 -3.76 35.40 20.65
C PRO A 57 -4.89 36.16 21.37
N THR A 58 -4.72 36.34 22.67
CA THR A 58 -5.54 37.24 23.48
C THR A 58 -5.51 38.63 22.84
N PRO A 59 -6.67 39.27 22.58
CA PRO A 59 -6.68 40.64 22.11
C PRO A 59 -6.09 41.54 23.21
N PRO A 60 -5.35 42.61 22.86
CA PRO A 60 -4.84 43.55 23.83
C PRO A 60 -6.00 44.14 24.64
N SER A 61 -5.77 44.26 25.95
CA SER A 61 -6.65 44.95 26.90
C SER A 61 -6.93 46.37 26.43
N ILE A 62 -8.03 46.55 25.69
CA ILE A 62 -8.61 47.87 25.49
C ILE A 62 -9.48 48.11 26.71
N HIS A 63 -8.96 48.92 27.62
CA HIS A 63 -9.72 49.57 28.68
C HIS A 63 -10.79 50.47 28.05
N HIS A 64 -11.91 49.88 27.64
CA HIS A 64 -13.12 50.63 27.38
C HIS A 64 -13.78 50.94 28.72
N ALA A 65 -13.65 52.22 29.07
CA ALA A 65 -14.39 52.95 30.08
C ALA A 65 -15.77 52.35 30.34
N ALA A 66 -16.04 52.12 31.63
CA ALA A 66 -17.36 52.04 32.26
C ALA A 66 -18.52 51.84 31.26
N ARG A 67 -18.71 50.61 30.78
CA ARG A 67 -20.05 50.20 30.36
C ARG A 67 -20.92 50.33 31.59
N ARG A 68 -21.63 51.46 31.68
CA ARG A 68 -22.82 51.58 32.51
C ARG A 68 -23.68 50.39 32.12
N ALA A 69 -23.72 49.38 32.98
CA ALA A 69 -24.63 48.27 32.84
C ALA A 69 -26.03 48.84 33.07
N PHE A 70 -26.63 49.39 32.02
CA PHE A 70 -28.06 49.60 31.98
C PHE A 70 -28.70 48.22 31.87
N SER A 71 -28.82 47.54 33.01
CA SER A 71 -29.74 46.43 33.13
C SER A 71 -31.14 47.05 33.15
N ALA A 72 -31.77 47.12 31.97
CA ALA A 72 -33.16 47.55 31.81
C ALA A 72 -34.14 46.43 32.17
N THR A 73 -33.72 45.44 32.94
CA THR A 73 -34.65 44.57 33.65
C THR A 73 -35.33 45.41 34.71
N ARG A 74 -36.54 45.89 34.39
CA ARG A 74 -37.44 46.48 35.37
C ARG A 74 -37.44 45.56 36.59
N PRO A 75 -37.23 46.08 37.82
CA PRO A 75 -37.41 45.26 39.01
C PRO A 75 -38.82 44.70 38.90
N ASN A 76 -38.91 43.37 38.80
CA ASN A 76 -40.19 42.69 38.65
C ASN A 76 -41.00 43.11 39.87
N ALA A 77 -42.03 43.92 39.68
CA ALA A 77 -42.92 44.29 40.77
C ALA A 77 -43.41 42.95 41.31
N LYS A 78 -43.21 42.69 42.61
CA LYS A 78 -43.77 41.52 43.25
C LYS A 78 -45.28 41.68 43.16
N ASP A 79 -45.87 41.14 42.10
CA ASP A 79 -47.31 41.01 42.00
C ASP A 79 -47.70 40.19 43.24
N HIS A 80 -48.45 40.83 44.14
CA HIS A 80 -48.99 40.15 45.29
C HIS A 80 -50.12 39.27 44.75
N HIS A 81 -49.77 38.09 44.26
CA HIS A 81 -50.70 37.14 43.69
C HIS A 81 -51.71 36.61 44.73
N PHE A 82 -51.47 36.89 46.02
CA PHE A 82 -52.30 36.44 47.13
C PHE A 82 -52.74 37.60 48.02
N ASP A 83 -54.05 37.82 48.12
CA ASP A 83 -54.68 38.81 49.00
C ASP A 83 -54.89 38.20 50.41
N THR A 84 -53.93 38.48 51.29
CA THR A 84 -53.92 37.96 52.67
C THR A 84 -55.08 38.51 53.51
N LEU A 85 -55.53 39.74 53.25
CA LEU A 85 -56.58 40.39 54.02
C LEU A 85 -57.95 39.77 53.71
N LYS A 86 -58.26 39.57 52.42
CA LYS A 86 -59.52 38.97 51.98
C LYS A 86 -59.66 37.52 52.45
N PHE A 87 -58.54 36.79 52.54
CA PHE A 87 -58.52 35.43 53.06
C PHE A 87 -58.85 35.38 54.56
N VAL A 88 -58.22 36.26 55.35
CA VAL A 88 -58.50 36.37 56.80
C VAL A 88 -59.95 36.81 57.06
N GLN A 89 -60.47 37.79 56.32
CA GLN A 89 -61.86 38.24 56.45
C GLN A 89 -62.87 37.14 56.16
N ARG A 90 -62.59 36.27 55.18
CA ARG A 90 -63.46 35.15 54.85
C ARG A 90 -63.46 34.06 55.93
N LEU A 91 -62.30 33.77 56.51
CA LEU A 91 -62.20 32.83 57.64
C LEU A 91 -62.94 33.34 58.89
N GLN A 92 -62.86 34.64 59.15
CA GLN A 92 -63.63 35.27 60.23
C GLN A 92 -65.15 35.16 60.01
N GLN A 93 -65.62 35.30 58.77
CA GLN A 93 -67.05 35.13 58.42
C GLN A 93 -67.55 33.70 58.61
N GLU A 94 -66.66 32.71 58.47
CA GLU A 94 -66.95 31.29 58.69
C GLU A 94 -66.80 30.86 60.17
N GLY A 95 -66.61 31.81 61.09
CA GLY A 95 -66.62 31.58 62.53
C GLY A 95 -65.25 31.33 63.18
N PHE A 96 -64.14 31.56 62.48
CA PHE A 96 -62.79 31.48 63.06
C PHE A 96 -62.41 32.77 63.79
N THR A 97 -61.60 32.65 64.85
CA THR A 97 -61.06 33.84 65.52
C THR A 97 -60.02 34.52 64.63
N GLU A 98 -59.80 35.82 64.83
CA GLU A 98 -58.82 36.58 64.04
C GLU A 98 -57.41 35.99 64.15
N GLU A 99 -57.01 35.57 65.35
CA GLU A 99 -55.69 34.98 65.59
C GLU A 99 -55.51 33.65 64.85
N GLN A 100 -56.54 32.79 64.85
CA GLN A 100 -56.52 31.51 64.12
C GLN A 100 -56.47 31.73 62.60
N SER A 101 -57.24 32.71 62.11
CA SER A 101 -57.29 33.07 60.69
C SER A 101 -55.94 33.61 60.21
N ARG A 102 -55.29 34.43 61.04
CA ARG A 102 -53.94 34.96 60.77
C ARG A 102 -52.88 33.86 60.80
N ALA A 103 -52.93 32.96 61.78
CA ALA A 103 -51.98 31.85 61.87
C ALA A 103 -52.06 30.91 60.64
N MET A 104 -53.28 30.59 60.19
CA MET A 104 -53.49 29.78 58.98
C MET A 104 -52.98 30.46 57.71
N MET A 105 -53.15 31.79 57.63
CA MET A 105 -52.64 32.60 56.52
C MET A 105 -51.11 32.54 56.43
N VAL A 106 -50.40 32.60 57.57
CA VAL A 106 -48.93 32.52 57.58
C VAL A 106 -48.44 31.19 57.00
N VAL A 107 -49.00 30.07 57.46
CA VAL A 107 -48.64 28.73 56.96
C VAL A 107 -48.93 28.58 55.46
N LEU A 108 -50.08 29.08 54.99
CA LEU A 108 -50.44 29.01 53.58
C LEU A 108 -49.50 29.89 52.71
N SER A 109 -49.10 31.05 53.22
CA SER A 109 -48.13 31.92 52.55
C SER A 109 -46.80 31.21 52.36
N ASP A 110 -46.33 30.47 53.36
CA ASP A 110 -45.05 29.74 53.30
C ASP A 110 -45.09 28.61 52.25
N VAL A 111 -46.17 27.83 52.21
CA VAL A 111 -46.36 26.75 51.21
C VAL A 111 -46.45 27.30 49.78
N ILE A 112 -47.16 28.42 49.60
CA ILE A 112 -47.29 29.07 48.29
C ILE A 112 -45.94 29.63 47.83
N GLU A 113 -45.20 30.30 48.72
CA GLU A 113 -43.87 30.83 48.41
C GLU A 113 -42.90 29.70 48.02
N GLU A 114 -42.89 28.59 48.78
CA GLU A 114 -42.08 27.41 48.44
C GLU A 114 -42.46 26.82 47.07
N SER A 115 -43.75 26.73 46.76
CA SER A 115 -44.27 26.23 45.47
C SER A 115 -43.90 27.14 44.30
N ILE A 116 -44.06 28.46 44.44
CA ILE A 116 -43.68 29.44 43.41
C ILE A 116 -42.17 29.39 43.16
N GLN A 117 -41.35 29.28 44.21
CA GLN A 117 -39.90 29.14 44.05
C GLN A 117 -39.53 27.82 43.34
N ASN A 118 -40.21 26.72 43.65
CA ASN A 118 -39.97 25.43 42.99
C ASN A 118 -40.33 25.48 41.49
N LEU A 119 -41.45 26.09 41.14
CA LEU A 119 -41.87 26.29 39.75
C LEU A 119 -40.90 27.23 39.00
N THR A 120 -40.55 28.35 39.61
CA THR A 120 -39.67 29.35 38.99
C THR A 120 -38.25 28.81 38.77
N ARG A 121 -37.78 27.84 39.58
CA ARG A 121 -36.48 27.17 39.37
C ARG A 121 -36.42 26.32 38.10
N THR A 122 -37.54 25.80 37.63
CA THR A 122 -37.60 24.93 36.43
C THR A 122 -38.08 25.66 35.18
N MET A 123 -38.67 26.85 35.34
CA MET A 123 -39.12 27.69 34.25
C MET A 123 -37.98 28.56 33.71
N VAL A 124 -37.95 28.72 32.39
CA VAL A 124 -36.99 29.59 31.70
C VAL A 124 -37.76 30.79 31.14
N LEU A 125 -37.17 31.99 31.27
CA LEU A 125 -37.76 33.18 30.66
C LEU A 125 -37.75 33.05 29.15
N ARG A 126 -38.83 33.49 28.49
CA ARG A 126 -38.93 33.44 27.03
C ARG A 126 -37.79 34.17 26.33
N GLU A 127 -37.32 35.28 26.91
CA GLU A 127 -36.16 36.02 26.40
C GLU A 127 -34.88 35.17 26.38
N ASP A 128 -34.64 34.38 27.43
CA ASP A 128 -33.46 33.53 27.52
C ASP A 128 -33.57 32.30 26.61
N GLN A 129 -34.77 31.75 26.48
CA GLN A 129 -35.06 30.68 25.51
C GLN A 129 -34.83 31.15 24.06
N GLU A 130 -35.29 32.36 23.72
CA GLU A 130 -35.11 32.95 22.40
C GLU A 130 -33.64 33.25 22.10
N LYS A 131 -32.90 33.79 23.09
CA LYS A 131 -31.45 34.01 22.98
C LYS A 131 -30.69 32.70 22.75
N ALA A 132 -30.98 31.66 23.54
CA ALA A 132 -30.35 30.35 23.40
C ALA A 132 -30.63 29.73 22.02
N THR A 133 -31.85 29.88 21.52
CA THR A 133 -32.25 29.41 20.19
C THR A 133 -31.52 30.20 19.09
N TYR A 134 -31.38 31.51 19.25
CA TYR A 134 -30.65 32.35 18.29
C TYR A 134 -29.17 31.98 18.23
N THR A 135 -28.50 31.83 19.38
CA THR A 135 -27.09 31.39 19.41
C THR A 135 -26.92 30.03 18.76
N GLN A 136 -27.82 29.08 19.04
CA GLN A 136 -27.78 27.76 18.44
C GLN A 136 -27.91 27.82 16.90
N LYS A 137 -28.79 28.67 16.38
CA LYS A 137 -28.95 28.87 14.92
C LYS A 137 -27.70 29.46 14.28
N VAL A 138 -27.07 30.44 14.93
CA VAL A 138 -25.82 31.04 14.44
C VAL A 138 -24.69 30.02 14.45
N ASP A 139 -24.58 29.22 15.50
CA ASP A 139 -23.56 28.16 15.61
C ASP A 139 -23.76 27.08 14.54
N PHE A 140 -25.00 26.67 14.26
CA PHE A 140 -25.29 25.73 13.17
C PHE A 140 -24.94 26.32 11.80
N ALA A 141 -25.24 27.60 11.56
CA ALA A 141 -24.88 28.25 10.31
C ALA A 141 -23.36 28.32 10.13
N LYS A 142 -22.62 28.61 11.20
CA LYS A 142 -21.17 28.65 11.20
C LYS A 142 -20.55 27.27 10.98
N LEU A 143 -21.01 26.25 11.72
CA LEU A 143 -20.56 24.86 11.55
C LEU A 143 -20.82 24.36 10.13
N ARG A 144 -21.98 24.68 9.55
CA ARG A 144 -22.29 24.34 8.16
C ARG A 144 -21.31 25.01 7.18
N SER A 145 -20.99 26.28 7.39
CA SER A 145 -20.03 26.99 6.54
C SER A 145 -18.62 26.41 6.66
N GLU A 146 -18.17 26.09 7.87
CA GLU A 146 -16.87 25.46 8.11
C GLU A 146 -16.81 24.05 7.50
N LEU A 147 -17.88 23.26 7.64
CA LEU A 147 -17.98 21.93 7.05
C LEU A 147 -17.93 21.99 5.52
N LEU A 148 -18.72 22.86 4.89
CA LEU A 148 -18.72 23.02 3.43
C LEU A 148 -17.36 23.49 2.91
N SER A 149 -16.71 24.42 3.62
CA SER A 149 -15.38 24.86 3.27
C SER A 149 -14.35 23.74 3.41
N ALA A 150 -14.38 22.98 4.51
CA ALA A 150 -13.46 21.87 4.74
C ALA A 150 -13.65 20.76 3.68
N ASP A 151 -14.89 20.34 3.44
CA ASP A 151 -15.25 19.33 2.46
C ASP A 151 -14.82 19.71 1.04
N SER A 152 -15.10 20.95 0.63
CA SER A 152 -14.62 21.48 -0.66
C SER A 152 -13.10 21.45 -0.77
N THR A 153 -12.37 21.84 0.29
CA THR A 153 -10.91 21.85 0.26
C THR A 153 -10.33 20.44 0.23
N GLU A 154 -10.85 19.52 1.05
CA GLU A 154 -10.39 18.13 1.12
C GLU A 154 -10.68 17.39 -0.19
N SER A 155 -11.87 17.59 -0.77
CA SER A 155 -12.23 17.05 -2.09
C SER A 155 -11.30 17.56 -3.18
N SER A 156 -10.98 18.86 -3.19
CA SER A 156 -10.05 19.43 -4.17
C SER A 156 -8.61 18.87 -4.02
N LEU A 157 -8.13 18.72 -2.80
CA LEU A 157 -6.80 18.16 -2.51
C LEU A 157 -6.73 16.67 -2.89
N THR A 158 -7.77 15.91 -2.56
CA THR A 158 -7.88 14.49 -2.92
C THR A 158 -7.89 14.34 -4.43
N ARG A 159 -8.67 15.14 -5.15
CA ARG A 159 -8.70 15.13 -6.61
C ARG A 159 -7.34 15.50 -7.23
N ALA A 160 -6.69 16.54 -6.73
CA ALA A 160 -5.38 16.96 -7.20
C ALA A 160 -4.30 15.89 -6.97
N SER A 161 -4.30 15.26 -5.80
CA SER A 161 -3.38 14.15 -5.49
C SER A 161 -3.65 12.91 -6.35
N HIS A 162 -4.92 12.60 -6.61
CA HIS A 162 -5.31 11.50 -7.50
C HIS A 162 -4.84 11.74 -8.94
N GLU A 163 -5.07 12.95 -9.49
CA GLU A 163 -4.58 13.34 -10.82
C GLU A 163 -3.05 13.28 -10.89
N ARG A 164 -2.36 13.75 -9.85
CA ARG A 164 -0.90 13.65 -9.76
C ARG A 164 -0.41 12.20 -9.78
N LEU A 165 -0.99 11.33 -8.94
CA LEU A 165 -0.62 9.92 -8.87
C LEU A 165 -0.93 9.20 -10.19
N SER A 166 -2.04 9.51 -10.84
CA SER A 166 -2.38 9.00 -12.16
C SER A 166 -1.35 9.39 -13.22
N ASN A 167 -0.87 10.63 -13.19
CA ASN A 167 0.19 11.10 -14.09
C ASN A 167 1.54 10.43 -13.82
N GLU A 168 1.88 10.21 -12.55
CA GLU A 168 3.10 9.47 -12.18
C GLU A 168 3.02 8.00 -12.61
N LEU A 169 1.85 7.38 -12.48
CA LEU A 169 1.59 6.01 -12.94
C LEU A 169 1.76 5.87 -14.46
N THR A 170 1.16 6.76 -15.24
CA THR A 170 1.28 6.73 -16.71
C THR A 170 2.73 6.97 -17.15
N LYS A 171 3.44 7.90 -16.50
CA LYS A 171 4.86 8.14 -16.74
C LYS A 171 5.73 6.92 -16.44
N LEU A 172 5.50 6.25 -15.31
CA LEU A 172 6.24 5.04 -14.94
C LEU A 172 5.92 3.88 -15.90
N ASN A 173 4.66 3.74 -16.31
CA ASN A 173 4.24 2.72 -17.27
C ASN A 173 4.96 2.89 -18.61
N ASN A 174 5.01 4.13 -19.14
CA ASN A 174 5.72 4.43 -20.39
C ASN A 174 7.21 4.12 -20.27
N ARG A 175 7.86 4.57 -19.18
CA ARG A 175 9.28 4.25 -18.93
C ARG A 175 9.56 2.76 -18.88
N LEU A 176 8.70 2.00 -18.21
CA LEU A 176 8.85 0.55 -18.11
C LEU A 176 8.68 -0.10 -19.49
N ARG A 177 7.69 0.33 -20.28
CA ARG A 177 7.52 -0.13 -21.66
C ARG A 177 8.74 0.15 -22.52
N ASP A 178 9.30 1.36 -22.44
CA ASP A 178 10.49 1.74 -23.19
C ASP A 178 11.70 0.88 -22.78
N GLU A 179 11.88 0.62 -21.49
CA GLU A 179 12.97 -0.23 -21.00
C GLU A 179 12.80 -1.69 -21.42
N VAL A 180 11.58 -2.22 -21.37
CA VAL A 180 11.28 -3.58 -21.85
C VAL A 180 11.53 -3.68 -23.36
N GLN A 181 11.11 -2.70 -24.14
CA GLN A 181 11.37 -2.69 -25.58
C GLN A 181 12.85 -2.58 -25.90
N ARG A 182 13.60 -1.73 -25.18
CA ARG A 182 15.05 -1.59 -25.34
C ARG A 182 15.78 -2.87 -24.99
N THR A 183 15.48 -3.47 -23.84
CA THR A 183 16.09 -4.74 -23.41
C THR A 183 15.73 -5.88 -24.37
N GLN A 184 14.49 -5.95 -24.85
CA GLN A 184 14.08 -6.92 -25.87
C GLN A 184 14.83 -6.74 -27.19
N ALA A 185 15.03 -5.50 -27.66
CA ALA A 185 15.82 -5.22 -28.86
C ALA A 185 17.29 -5.61 -28.68
N SER A 186 17.88 -5.32 -27.51
CA SER A 186 19.24 -5.73 -27.16
C SER A 186 19.39 -7.25 -27.20
N VAL A 187 18.51 -7.99 -26.51
CA VAL A 187 18.57 -9.47 -26.47
C VAL A 187 18.39 -10.07 -27.87
N ARG A 188 17.52 -9.50 -28.70
CA ARG A 188 17.36 -9.94 -30.10
C ARG A 188 18.64 -9.71 -30.91
N LEU A 189 19.30 -8.57 -30.73
CA LEU A 189 20.58 -8.30 -31.39
C LEU A 189 21.65 -9.26 -30.91
N ASP A 190 21.77 -9.47 -29.61
CA ASP A 190 22.76 -10.38 -29.00
C ASP A 190 22.61 -11.80 -29.55
N LEU A 191 21.37 -12.32 -29.61
CA LEU A 191 21.09 -13.63 -30.20
C LEU A 191 21.42 -13.70 -31.69
N ASN A 192 21.16 -12.62 -32.44
CA ASN A 192 21.47 -12.58 -33.87
C ASN A 192 22.98 -12.54 -34.12
N LEU A 193 23.73 -11.78 -33.33
CA LEU A 193 25.20 -11.75 -33.40
C LEU A 193 25.80 -13.09 -33.01
N GLU A 194 25.29 -13.71 -31.94
CA GLU A 194 25.76 -15.02 -31.49
C GLU A 194 25.44 -16.12 -32.50
N LYS A 195 24.25 -16.08 -33.12
CA LYS A 195 23.91 -16.97 -34.25
C LYS A 195 24.83 -16.74 -35.45
N GLY A 196 25.21 -15.50 -35.72
CA GLY A 196 26.21 -15.15 -36.73
C GLY A 196 27.57 -15.74 -36.41
N ARG A 197 28.03 -15.59 -35.17
CA ARG A 197 29.31 -16.13 -34.68
C ARG A 197 29.37 -17.65 -34.79
N ILE A 198 28.33 -18.35 -34.33
CA ILE A 198 28.22 -19.82 -34.43
C ILE A 198 28.28 -20.26 -35.90
N ARG A 199 27.62 -19.52 -36.81
CA ARG A 199 27.66 -19.83 -38.24
C ARG A 199 29.05 -19.64 -38.84
N GLU A 200 29.74 -18.57 -38.48
CA GLU A 200 31.10 -18.31 -38.96
C GLU A 200 32.09 -19.36 -38.44
N GLU A 201 31.96 -19.75 -37.16
CA GLU A 201 32.77 -20.82 -36.57
C GLU A 201 32.49 -22.18 -37.23
N ALA A 202 31.22 -22.49 -37.51
CA ALA A 202 30.85 -23.71 -38.23
C ALA A 202 31.41 -23.72 -39.66
N ASN A 203 31.33 -22.61 -40.39
CA ASN A 203 31.92 -22.48 -41.72
C ASN A 203 33.46 -22.61 -41.68
N SER A 204 34.11 -22.01 -40.68
CA SER A 204 35.56 -22.14 -40.48
C SER A 204 35.98 -23.59 -40.23
N GLN A 205 35.21 -24.33 -39.44
CA GLN A 205 35.43 -25.76 -39.23
C GLN A 205 35.21 -26.57 -40.51
N ASP A 206 34.15 -26.28 -41.28
CA ASP A 206 33.88 -26.94 -42.57
C ASP A 206 35.02 -26.73 -43.58
N LEU A 207 35.59 -25.52 -43.64
CA LEU A 207 36.76 -25.23 -44.47
C LEU A 207 37.99 -26.02 -44.04
N LYS A 208 38.27 -26.10 -42.73
CA LYS A 208 39.39 -26.89 -42.21
C LYS A 208 39.22 -28.37 -42.51
N ILE A 209 38.00 -28.90 -42.37
CA ILE A 209 37.68 -30.29 -42.72
C ILE A 209 37.97 -30.53 -44.20
N LYS A 210 37.48 -29.67 -45.10
CA LYS A 210 37.75 -29.77 -46.54
C LYS A 210 39.24 -29.69 -46.88
N GLU A 211 39.98 -28.80 -46.23
CA GLU A 211 41.43 -28.74 -46.42
C GLU A 211 42.09 -30.07 -46.01
N THR A 212 41.72 -30.62 -44.85
CA THR A 212 42.26 -31.92 -44.42
C THR A 212 41.82 -33.08 -45.32
N GLU A 213 40.59 -33.06 -45.83
CA GLU A 213 40.08 -34.05 -46.78
C GLU A 213 40.90 -34.04 -48.08
N THR A 214 41.15 -32.86 -48.65
CA THR A 214 42.00 -32.73 -49.84
C THR A 214 43.45 -33.16 -49.60
N ARG A 215 44.01 -32.90 -48.40
CA ARG A 215 45.34 -33.39 -48.02
C ARG A 215 45.37 -34.92 -47.94
N ILE A 216 44.36 -35.54 -47.36
CA ILE A 216 44.23 -37.01 -47.30
C ILE A 216 44.13 -37.61 -48.71
N GLU A 217 43.36 -37.01 -49.60
CA GLU A 217 43.25 -37.45 -50.99
C GLU A 217 44.61 -37.38 -51.70
N GLN A 218 45.35 -36.29 -51.53
CA GLN A 218 46.70 -36.12 -52.08
C GLN A 218 47.69 -37.16 -51.52
N GLU A 219 47.71 -37.38 -50.21
CA GLU A 219 48.54 -38.41 -49.58
C GLU A 219 48.16 -39.81 -50.08
N SER A 220 46.87 -40.10 -50.27
CA SER A 220 46.40 -41.38 -50.80
C SER A 220 46.84 -41.62 -52.25
N ALA A 221 46.83 -40.58 -53.09
CA ALA A 221 47.30 -40.64 -54.47
C ALA A 221 48.82 -40.85 -54.50
N ALA A 222 49.58 -40.13 -53.67
CA ALA A 222 51.03 -40.32 -53.53
C ALA A 222 51.38 -41.73 -53.03
N LEU A 223 50.63 -42.29 -52.09
CA LEU A 223 50.82 -43.67 -51.63
C LEU A 223 50.51 -44.69 -52.74
N ARG A 224 49.47 -44.45 -53.57
CA ARG A 224 49.17 -45.30 -54.73
C ARG A 224 50.30 -45.28 -55.76
N GLU A 225 50.83 -44.10 -56.09
CA GLU A 225 51.97 -43.96 -57.00
C GLU A 225 53.21 -44.70 -56.48
N ARG A 226 53.55 -44.52 -55.19
CA ARG A 226 54.65 -45.26 -54.55
C ARG A 226 54.43 -46.77 -54.60
N LEU A 227 53.20 -47.23 -54.39
CA LEU A 227 52.86 -48.65 -54.48
C LEU A 227 53.05 -49.19 -55.92
N GLU A 228 52.63 -48.45 -56.94
CA GLU A 228 52.83 -48.81 -58.34
C GLU A 228 54.32 -48.85 -58.72
N ALA A 229 55.12 -47.88 -58.24
CA ALA A 229 56.56 -47.88 -58.42
C ALA A 229 57.23 -49.10 -57.77
N VAL A 230 56.82 -49.46 -56.54
CA VAL A 230 57.32 -50.67 -55.84
C VAL A 230 56.93 -51.95 -56.59
N LYS A 231 55.70 -52.03 -57.11
CA LYS A 231 55.27 -53.15 -57.97
C LYS A 231 56.15 -53.28 -59.21
N PHE A 232 56.44 -52.17 -59.91
CA PHE A 232 57.30 -52.19 -61.10
C PHE A 232 58.73 -52.63 -60.78
N SER A 233 59.31 -52.11 -59.68
CA SER A 233 60.64 -52.52 -59.21
C SER A 233 60.69 -54.02 -58.89
N THR A 234 59.65 -54.55 -58.24
CA THR A 234 59.57 -55.98 -57.90
C THR A 234 59.44 -56.84 -59.16
N LEU A 235 58.64 -56.42 -60.14
CA LEU A 235 58.53 -57.09 -61.44
C LEU A 235 59.88 -57.09 -62.20
N GLN A 236 60.63 -55.99 -62.16
CA GLN A 236 61.96 -55.91 -62.76
C GLN A 236 62.95 -56.87 -62.09
N TRP A 237 62.99 -56.92 -60.75
CA TRP A 237 63.80 -57.90 -60.01
C TRP A 237 63.42 -59.33 -60.37
N LEU A 238 62.13 -59.63 -60.46
CA LEU A 238 61.63 -60.96 -60.82
C LEU A 238 62.08 -61.36 -62.23
N MET A 239 61.97 -60.46 -63.21
CA MET A 239 62.50 -60.66 -64.57
C MET A 239 64.02 -60.91 -64.57
N GLY A 240 64.76 -60.13 -63.77
CA GLY A 240 66.22 -60.30 -63.62
C GLY A 240 66.60 -61.66 -63.02
N VAL A 241 65.93 -62.10 -61.96
CA VAL A 241 66.16 -63.40 -61.32
C VAL A 241 65.80 -64.55 -62.27
N CYS A 242 64.64 -64.51 -62.93
CA CYS A 242 64.23 -65.52 -63.91
C CYS A 242 65.22 -65.64 -65.08
N THR A 243 65.70 -64.50 -65.61
CA THR A 243 66.69 -64.49 -66.69
C THR A 243 68.05 -65.01 -66.23
N GLY A 244 68.47 -64.65 -65.01
CA GLY A 244 69.71 -65.12 -64.40
C GLY A 244 69.70 -66.62 -64.13
N THR A 245 68.61 -67.16 -63.57
CA THR A 245 68.47 -68.62 -63.34
C THR A 245 68.42 -69.38 -64.66
N ALA A 246 67.69 -68.89 -65.67
CA ALA A 246 67.67 -69.49 -67.00
C ALA A 246 69.08 -69.50 -67.64
N ALA A 247 69.86 -68.42 -67.51
CA ALA A 247 71.23 -68.35 -68.02
C ALA A 247 72.17 -69.34 -67.30
N ILE A 248 72.05 -69.50 -65.97
CA ILE A 248 72.81 -70.50 -65.21
C ILE A 248 72.44 -71.91 -65.66
N ILE A 249 71.15 -72.22 -65.82
CA ILE A 249 70.67 -73.53 -66.28
C ILE A 249 71.25 -73.84 -67.67
N LEU A 250 71.20 -72.89 -68.61
CA LEU A 250 71.81 -73.05 -69.94
C LEU A 250 73.34 -73.20 -69.88
N GLY A 251 74.00 -72.47 -68.97
CA GLY A 251 75.44 -72.58 -68.75
C GLY A 251 75.85 -73.96 -68.22
N VAL A 252 75.12 -74.50 -67.24
CA VAL A 252 75.35 -75.85 -66.68
C VAL A 252 75.05 -76.92 -67.72
N TRP A 253 73.94 -76.79 -68.46
CA TRP A 253 73.60 -77.71 -69.55
C TRP A 253 74.72 -77.80 -70.60
N ARG A 254 75.34 -76.66 -70.92
CA ARG A 254 76.48 -76.59 -71.84
C ARG A 254 77.77 -77.21 -71.27
N LEU A 255 77.96 -77.22 -69.95
CA LEU A 255 79.12 -77.82 -69.29
C LEU A 255 78.99 -79.34 -69.08
N LEU A 256 77.75 -79.85 -69.04
CA LEU A 256 77.44 -81.27 -68.80
C LEU A 256 77.37 -82.11 -70.10
N MET A 257 77.12 -81.46 -71.25
CA MET A 257 77.21 -82.04 -72.60
C MET A 257 78.61 -81.87 -73.18
#